data_AF-A0A7G8AA82-F1
#
_entry.id   AF-A0A7G8AA82-F1
#
_cell.length_a   1.000
_cell.length_b   1.000
_cell.length_c   1.000
_cell.angle_alpha   90.00
_cell.angle_beta   90.00
_cell.angle_gamma   90.00
#
_symmetry.space_group_name_H-M   'P 1'
#
loop_
_entity.id
_entity.type
_entity.pdbx_description
1 polymer ?
#
loop_
_entity_poly.entity_id
_entity_poly.type
_entity_poly.pdbx_seq_one_letter_code
_entity_poly.pdbx_strand_id
1 'polypeptide(L)' 'MSMITLSTPNGPTVQYASTDIAVAMMDFARTHMTGYLVQAIEDPEAKFGMRFEAIQINNELTSTPITVH' A
#
# COMPACT_ATOMS: atom_id res chain seq x y z
N MET A 1 -12.41 6.55 16.76
CA MET A 1 -12.11 5.43 15.85
C MET A 1 -10.82 5.79 15.15
N SER A 2 -9.80 4.92 15.18
CA SER A 2 -8.58 5.17 14.40
C SER A 2 -8.88 4.86 12.93
N MET A 3 -8.42 5.74 12.04
CA MET A 3 -8.58 5.60 10.59
C MET A 3 -7.20 5.34 10.00
N ILE A 4 -7.13 4.43 9.04
CA ILE A 4 -5.90 4.18 8.26
C ILE A 4 -6.10 4.80 6.89
N THR A 5 -5.17 5.67 6.48
CA THR A 5 -5.19 6.22 5.10
C THR A 5 -4.09 5.56 4.29
N LEU A 6 -4.46 5.01 3.12
CA LEU A 6 -3.53 4.44 2.16
C LEU A 6 -3.50 5.31 0.90
N SER A 7 -2.30 5.64 0.43
CA SER A 7 -2.11 6.49 -0.74
C SER A 7 -0.94 6.05 -1.61
N THR A 8 -1.06 6.24 -2.91
CA THR A 8 0.07 6.16 -3.86
C THR A 8 0.37 7.52 -4.48
N PRO A 9 1.63 7.87 -4.83
CA PRO A 9 2.01 9.20 -5.32
C PRO A 9 1.19 9.74 -6.49
N ASN A 10 0.77 8.87 -7.43
CA ASN A 10 0.04 9.24 -8.65
C ASN A 10 -1.27 8.44 -8.80
N GLY A 11 -1.86 8.01 -7.70
CA GLY A 11 -3.02 7.12 -7.73
C GLY A 11 -4.00 7.40 -6.59
N PRO A 12 -4.77 6.39 -6.15
CA PRO A 12 -5.83 6.61 -5.18
C PRO A 12 -5.27 6.92 -3.79
N THR A 13 -6.03 7.74 -3.07
CA THR A 13 -5.89 7.98 -1.63
C THR A 13 -7.22 7.60 -0.98
N VAL A 14 -7.21 6.61 -0.10
CA VAL A 14 -8.43 5.99 0.44
C VAL A 14 -8.30 5.84 1.96
N GLN A 15 -9.39 6.16 2.67
CA GLN A 15 -9.48 6.02 4.11
C GLN A 15 -10.28 4.78 4.49
N TYR A 16 -9.74 4.00 5.41
CA TYR A 16 -10.37 2.80 5.95
C TYR A 16 -10.76 3.04 7.41
N ALA A 17 -12.02 2.74 7.73
CA ALA A 17 -12.51 2.66 9.10
C ALA A 17 -12.06 1.32 9.74
N SER A 18 -10.75 1.13 9.81
CA SER A 18 -10.08 -0.07 10.34
C SER A 18 -8.92 0.35 11.22
N THR A 19 -8.64 -0.46 12.25
CA THR A 19 -7.39 -0.35 13.04
C THR A 19 -6.34 -1.36 12.60
N ASP A 20 -6.68 -2.27 11.69
CA ASP A 20 -5.79 -3.30 11.16
C ASP A 20 -5.29 -2.91 9.76
N ILE A 21 -3.98 -2.67 9.66
CA ILE A 21 -3.27 -2.29 8.43
C ILE A 21 -3.31 -3.42 7.40
N ALA A 22 -3.25 -4.68 7.82
CA ALA A 22 -3.27 -5.82 6.91
C ALA A 22 -4.61 -5.89 6.17
N VAL A 23 -5.72 -5.72 6.90
CA VAL A 23 -7.07 -5.69 6.32
C VAL A 23 -7.23 -4.51 5.36
N ALA A 24 -6.81 -3.31 5.77
CA ALA A 24 -6.87 -2.11 4.93
C ALA A 24 -6.02 -2.28 3.65
N MET A 25 -4.82 -2.84 3.77
CA MET A 25 -3.92 -3.05 2.64
C MET A 25 -4.45 -4.11 1.66
N MET A 26 -5.00 -5.22 2.16
CA MET A 26 -5.61 -6.24 1.31
C MET A 26 -6.80 -5.69 0.52
N ASP A 27 -7.68 -4.92 1.16
CA ASP A 27 -8.83 -4.33 0.45
C ASP A 27 -8.40 -3.26 -0.56
N PHE A 28 -7.42 -2.43 -0.21
CA PHE A 28 -6.83 -1.45 -1.11
C PHE A 28 -6.17 -2.10 -2.32
N ALA A 29 -5.36 -3.14 -2.11
CA ALA A 29 -4.71 -3.88 -3.18
C ALA A 29 -5.74 -4.51 -4.13
N ARG A 30 -6.75 -5.19 -3.57
CA ARG A 30 -7.82 -5.83 -4.33
C ARG A 30 -8.63 -4.82 -5.18
N THR A 31 -8.93 -3.66 -4.61
CA THR A 31 -9.85 -2.68 -5.24
C THR A 31 -9.13 -1.74 -6.20
N HIS A 32 -7.89 -1.35 -5.88
CA HIS A 32 -7.20 -0.25 -6.55
C HIS A 32 -5.92 -0.64 -7.27
N MET A 33 -5.34 -1.80 -6.95
CA MET A 33 -4.04 -2.24 -7.48
C MET A 33 -4.18 -3.50 -8.34
N THR A 34 -5.31 -3.63 -9.06
CA THR A 34 -5.49 -4.72 -10.02
C THR A 34 -4.40 -4.64 -11.11
N GLY A 35 -3.69 -5.73 -11.34
CA GLY A 35 -2.55 -5.77 -12.26
C GLY A 35 -1.20 -5.39 -11.64
N TYR A 36 -1.16 -5.19 -10.33
CA TYR A 36 0.07 -4.97 -9.57
C TYR A 36 0.28 -6.12 -8.56
N LEU A 37 1.55 -6.47 -8.35
CA LEU A 37 2.01 -7.22 -7.20
C LEU A 37 2.20 -6.26 -6.04
N VAL A 38 1.42 -6.41 -4.98
CA VAL A 38 1.59 -5.63 -3.74
C VAL A 38 2.43 -6.43 -2.76
N GLN A 39 3.52 -5.85 -2.27
CA GLN A 39 4.44 -6.48 -1.32
C GLN A 39 4.77 -5.57 -0.15
N ALA A 40 5.17 -6.19 0.96
CA ALA A 40 5.75 -5.53 2.12
C ALA A 40 7.23 -5.93 2.21
N ILE A 41 8.11 -4.95 2.39
CA ILE A 41 9.56 -5.13 2.48
C ILE A 41 10.01 -4.56 3.81
N GLU A 42 10.89 -5.25 4.52
CA GLU A 42 11.55 -4.69 5.70
C GLU A 42 12.40 -3.48 5.30
N ASP A 43 12.16 -2.35 5.97
CA ASP A 43 12.87 -1.10 5.75
C ASP A 43 13.05 -0.42 7.11
N PRO A 44 14.25 -0.51 7.72
CA PRO A 44 14.52 0.06 9.04
C PRO A 44 14.31 1.57 9.14
N GLU A 45 14.33 2.27 8.01
CA GLU A 45 14.12 3.72 7.96
C GLU A 45 12.64 4.10 7.81
N ALA A 46 11.76 3.13 7.51
CA ALA A 46 10.33 3.37 7.40
C ALA A 46 9.63 3.47 8.76
N LYS A 47 8.52 4.22 8.82
CA LYS A 47 7.73 4.51 10.03
C LYS A 47 7.33 3.27 10.84
N PHE A 48 7.19 2.12 10.19
CA PHE A 48 6.78 0.85 10.81
C PHE A 48 7.84 -0.25 10.68
N GLY A 49 9.09 0.10 10.35
CA GLY A 49 10.12 -0.88 9.99
C GLY A 49 9.82 -1.64 8.68
N MET A 50 8.81 -1.20 7.93
CA MET A 50 8.37 -1.81 6.68
C MET A 50 7.91 -0.74 5.67
N ARG A 51 8.17 -1.00 4.40
CA ARG A 51 7.69 -0.25 3.25
C ARG A 51 6.75 -1.13 2.42
N PHE A 52 5.66 -0.54 1.95
CA PHE A 52 4.71 -1.19 1.05
C PHE A 52 4.89 -0.68 -0.37
N GLU A 53 4.86 -1.59 -1.33
CA GLU A 53 5.09 -1.29 -2.74
C GLU A 53 4.09 -2.02 -3.63
N ALA A 54 3.69 -1.38 -4.72
CA ALA A 54 2.94 -1.96 -5.82
C ALA A 54 3.83 -2.00 -7.07
N ILE A 55 4.18 -3.21 -7.53
CA ILE A 55 4.97 -3.45 -8.73
C ILE A 55 4.04 -3.86 -9.86
N GLN A 56 4.09 -3.18 -11.01
CA GLN A 56 3.22 -3.54 -12.13
C GLN A 56 3.62 -4.90 -12.70
N ILE A 57 2.69 -5.86 -12.80
CA ILE A 57 2.99 -7.24 -13.22
C ILE A 57 3.58 -7.30 -14.63
N ASN A 58 3.13 -6.43 -15.54
CA ASN A 58 3.59 -6.40 -16.93
C ASN A 58 4.86 -5.54 -17.14
N ASN A 59 5.32 -4.84 -16.11
CA ASN A 59 6.47 -3.96 -16.17
C ASN A 59 7.13 -3.85 -14.78
N GLU A 60 7.82 -4.92 -14.38
CA GLU A 60 8.43 -5.09 -13.05
C GLU A 60 9.48 -4.03 -12.70
N LEU A 61 9.86 -3.18 -13.66
CA LEU A 61 10.76 -2.05 -13.46
C LEU A 61 10.09 -0.86 -12.75
N THR A 62 8.75 -0.83 -12.69
CA THR A 62 8.00 0.27 -12.08
C THR A 62 7.42 -0.14 -10.73
N SER A 63 8.09 0.29 -9.64
CA SER A 63 7.57 0.18 -8.27
C SER A 63 6.92 1.49 -7.84
N THR A 64 5.68 1.41 -7.36
CA THR A 64 4.92 2.54 -6.81
C THR A 64 4.81 2.37 -5.30
N PRO A 65 5.34 3.29 -4.48
CA PRO A 65 5.23 3.17 -3.02
C PRO A 65 3.78 3.38 -2.57
N ILE A 66 3.34 2.60 -1.59
CA ILE A 66 2.07 2.78 -0.89
C ILE A 66 2.38 3.34 0.50
N THR A 67 1.93 4.57 0.76
CA THR A 67 2.11 5.25 2.05
C THR A 67 0.93 4.96 2.97
N VAL A 68 1.23 4.61 4.22
CA VAL A 68 0.27 4.42 5.30
C VAL A 68 0.36 5.61 6.26
N HIS A 69 -0.74 6.36 6.43
CA HIS A 69 -0.81 7.50 7.35
C HIS A 69 -1.50 7.13 8.65
#